data_AF-A0A7V0I8N2-F1
#
_entry.id   AF-A0A7V0I8N2-F1
#
_cell.length_a   1.000
_cell.length_b   1.000
_cell.length_c   1.000
_cell.angle_alpha   90.00
_cell.angle_beta   90.00
_cell.angle_gamma   90.00
#
_symmetry.space_group_name_H-M   'P 1'
#
loop_
_entity.id
_entity.type
_entity.pdbx_description
1 polymer ?
#
loop_
_entity_poly.entity_id
_entity_poly.type
_entity_poly.pdbx_seq_one_letter_code
_entity_poly.pdbx_strand_id
1 'polypeptide(L)' 'RPPRGVFATRSPHRPNPIGATTVELLSVQGGRLRVRGLDAWEGTPILDIKIGTGATEEGRG' A
#
# COMPACT_ATOMS: atom_id res chain seq x y z
N ARG A 1 23.47 -0.68 -12.16
CA ARG A 1 22.85 0.64 -11.86
C ARG A 1 23.55 1.20 -10.62
N PRO A 2 23.99 2.47 -10.60
CA PRO A 2 24.67 3.03 -9.42
C PRO A 2 23.74 3.04 -8.20
N PRO A 3 24.30 2.97 -6.97
CA PRO A 3 23.53 3.12 -5.75
C PRO A 3 22.78 4.45 -5.75
N ARG A 4 21.57 4.47 -5.19
CA ARG A 4 20.75 5.67 -5.04
C ARG A 4 20.50 5.91 -3.55
N GLY A 5 20.47 7.17 -3.15
CA GLY A 5 20.07 7.53 -1.79
C GLY A 5 18.66 7.01 -1.47
N VAL A 6 18.44 6.60 -0.22
CA VAL A 6 17.20 5.93 0.19
C VAL A 6 15.94 6.76 -0.11
N PHE A 7 16.01 8.08 0.07
CA PHE A 7 14.90 9.01 -0.18
C PHE A 7 14.56 9.18 -1.66
N ALA A 8 15.46 8.79 -2.58
CA ALA A 8 15.20 8.74 -4.01
C ALA A 8 14.61 7.39 -4.46
N THR A 9 14.15 6.55 -3.52
CA THR A 9 13.64 5.20 -3.79
C THR A 9 12.43 4.85 -2.92
N ARG A 10 11.77 3.75 -3.26
CA ARG A 10 10.77 3.09 -2.39
C ARG A 10 11.35 1.94 -1.56
N SER A 11 12.65 1.91 -1.30
CA SER A 11 13.29 0.84 -0.51
C SER A 11 12.59 0.62 0.85
N PRO A 12 12.31 -0.63 1.27
CA PRO A 12 11.80 -0.91 2.60
C PRO A 12 12.84 -0.59 3.70
N HIS A 13 14.13 -0.58 3.36
CA HIS A 13 15.22 -0.21 4.27
C HIS A 13 15.35 1.32 4.36
N ARG A 14 14.48 1.97 5.13
CA ARG A 14 14.48 3.41 5.40
C ARG A 14 14.51 3.68 6.92
N PRO A 15 14.97 4.86 7.39
CA PRO A 15 15.06 5.15 8.82
C PRO A 15 13.74 4.95 9.59
N ASN A 16 12.61 5.29 8.96
CA ASN A 16 11.27 5.01 9.45
C ASN A 16 10.58 4.03 8.50
N PRO A 17 10.56 2.70 8.75
CA PRO A 17 10.16 1.65 7.78
C PRO A 17 8.65 1.59 7.52
N ILE A 18 8.08 2.70 7.07
CA ILE A 18 6.66 2.86 6.75
C ILE A 18 6.50 2.73 5.23
N GLY A 19 5.59 1.85 4.82
CA GLY A 19 5.13 1.69 3.44
C GLY A 19 3.72 2.27 3.29
N ALA A 20 3.37 2.71 2.08
CA ALA A 20 2.03 3.20 1.76
C ALA A 20 1.65 2.70 0.38
N THR A 21 0.48 2.07 0.30
CA THR A 21 0.01 1.40 -0.92
C THR A 21 -1.47 1.68 -1.07
N THR A 22 -1.85 2.21 -2.23
CA THR A 22 -3.26 2.34 -2.61
C THR A 22 -3.76 0.97 -3.04
N VAL A 23 -4.86 0.53 -2.44
CA VAL A 23 -5.46 -0.78 -2.69
C VAL A 23 -6.91 -0.63 -3.11
N GLU A 24 -7.42 -1.61 -3.85
CA GLU A 24 -8.84 -1.72 -4.14
C GLU A 24 -9.55 -2.39 -2.94
N LEU A 25 -10.60 -1.76 -2.42
CA LEU A 25 -11.43 -2.33 -1.35
C LEU A 25 -12.46 -3.29 -1.96
N LEU A 26 -12.35 -4.58 -1.65
CA LEU A 26 -13.24 -5.61 -2.16
C LEU A 26 -14.45 -5.86 -1.26
N SER A 27 -14.26 -5.82 0.06
CA SER A 27 -15.35 -5.98 1.03
C SER A 27 -14.96 -5.52 2.44
N VAL A 28 -15.96 -5.14 3.23
CA VAL A 28 -15.83 -4.83 4.66
C VAL A 28 -16.66 -5.84 5.46
N GLN A 29 -16.05 -6.48 6.46
CA GLN A 29 -16.72 -7.44 7.36
C GLN A 29 -16.29 -7.19 8.80
N GLY A 30 -17.11 -6.45 9.56
CA GLY A 30 -16.73 -5.98 10.89
C GLY A 30 -15.44 -5.18 10.85
N GLY A 31 -14.45 -5.57 11.66
CA GLY A 31 -13.12 -4.96 11.69
C GLY A 31 -12.13 -5.47 10.62
N ARG A 32 -12.59 -6.19 9.59
CA ARG A 32 -11.73 -6.78 8.55
C ARG A 32 -12.01 -6.16 7.18
N LEU A 33 -10.95 -5.75 6.50
CA LEU A 33 -10.99 -5.25 5.13
C LEU A 33 -10.36 -6.30 4.21
N ARG A 34 -11.08 -6.71 3.16
CA ARG A 34 -10.51 -7.52 2.08
C ARG A 34 -10.12 -6.58 0.95
N VAL A 35 -8.86 -6.63 0.53
CA VAL A 35 -8.31 -5.70 -0.46
C VAL A 35 -7.54 -6.42 -1.55
N ARG A 36 -7.34 -5.76 -2.70
CA ARG A 36 -6.46 -6.21 -3.79
C ARG A 36 -5.32 -5.22 -3.99
N GLY A 37 -4.11 -5.72 -4.21
CA GLY A 37 -2.92 -4.90 -4.51
C GLY A 37 -2.06 -4.51 -3.30
N LEU A 38 -2.31 -5.08 -2.11
CA LEU A 38 -1.42 -4.87 -0.95
C LEU A 38 -0.08 -5.59 -1.16
N ASP A 39 1.03 -4.87 -0.99
CA ASP A 39 2.40 -5.34 -1.13
C ASP A 39 3.11 -5.48 0.23
N ALA A 40 2.40 -6.06 1.20
CA ALA A 40 2.89 -6.33 2.56
C ALA A 40 2.92 -7.83 2.85
N TRP A 41 3.86 -8.26 3.69
CA TRP A 41 3.92 -9.64 4.17
C TRP A 41 2.80 -9.92 5.18
N GLU A 42 2.40 -11.18 5.30
CA GLU A 42 1.47 -11.61 6.35
C GLU A 42 1.98 -11.20 7.73
N GLY A 43 1.09 -10.67 8.57
CA GLY A 43 1.44 -10.15 9.90
C GLY A 43 2.12 -8.77 9.92
N THR A 44 2.35 -8.12 8.78
CA THR A 44 2.84 -6.73 8.75
C THR A 44 1.85 -5.82 9.48
N PRO A 45 2.28 -5.01 10.48
CA PRO A 45 1.38 -4.15 11.24
C PRO A 45 0.82 -3.02 10.38
N ILE A 46 -0.47 -2.74 10.56
CA ILE A 46 -1.15 -1.59 9.95
C ILE A 46 -1.03 -0.40 10.89
N LEU A 47 -0.45 0.69 10.39
CA LEU A 47 -0.30 1.93 11.15
C LEU A 47 -1.49 2.88 10.95
N ASP A 48 -2.01 2.97 9.74
CA ASP A 48 -2.99 3.98 9.35
C ASP A 48 -3.75 3.58 8.08
N ILE A 49 -4.97 4.10 7.92
CA ILE A 49 -5.84 3.89 6.76
C ILE A 49 -6.44 5.25 6.37
N LYS A 50 -6.35 5.61 5.09
CA LYS A 50 -6.91 6.85 4.54
C LYS A 50 -7.76 6.58 3.32
N ILE A 51 -8.70 7.48 3.03
CA ILE A 51 -9.44 7.46 1.77
C ILE A 51 -8.45 7.60 0.60
N GLY A 52 -8.56 6.71 -0.38
CA GLY A 52 -7.76 6.78 -1.60
C GLY A 52 -8.15 8.00 -2.44
N THR A 53 -7.20 8.59 -3.14
CA THR A 53 -7.41 9.82 -3.94
C THR A 53 -7.67 9.54 -5.43
N GLY A 54 -7.93 8.28 -5.82
CA GLY A 54 -8.12 7.87 -7.20
C GLY A 54 -9.56 7.43 -7.50
N ALA A 55 -10.14 8.01 -8.55
CA ALA A 55 -11.38 7.57 -9.18
C ALA A 55 -11.29 6.09 -9.60
N THR A 56 -12.43 5.40 -9.61
CA THR A 56 -12.58 4.10 -10.28
C THR A 56 -12.27 4.26 -11.76
N GLU A 57 -11.06 3.92 -12.21
CA GLU A 57 -10.86 3.54 -13.60
C GLU A 57 -11.34 2.10 -13.74
N GLU A 58 -12.59 1.97 -14.19
CA GLU A 58 -13.24 0.74 -14.60
C GLU A 58 -12.42 0.00 -15.67
N GLY A 59 -12.52 -1.33 -15.65
CA GLY A 59 -13.06 -2.11 -16.79
C GLY A 59 -13.13 -1.45 -18.17
N ARG A 60 -11.99 -0.99 -18.70
CA ARG A 60 -11.78 -0.72 -20.12
C ARG A 60 -10.57 -1.52 -20.57
N GLY A 61 -10.85 -2.74 -21.03
CA GLY A 61 -9.88 -3.68 -21.61
C GLY A 61 -9.88 -5.01 -20.91
#